data_AF-A0A2H6FCW7-F1
#
_entry.id   AF-A0A2H6FCW7-F1
#
_cell.length_a   1.000
_cell.length_b   1.000
_cell.length_c   1.000
_cell.angle_alpha   90.00
_cell.angle_beta   90.00
_cell.angle_gamma   90.00
#
_symmetry.space_group_name_H-M   'P 1'
#
loop_
_entity.id
_entity.type
_entity.pdbx_description
1 polymer ?
#
loop_
_entity_poly.entity_id
_entity_poly.type
_entity_poly.pdbx_seq_one_letter_code
_entity_poly.pdbx_strand_id
1 'polypeptide(L)'
;MVTPSGDTYTYHHNAIGSTVAITDQNQNIVNSYAYTPFGELTESETISQPFKYVGQYGVMHEPNGFYYMRARYYDPEVGRFVSEDPIGFAGGTVNLYGYAKSNPVIYIDANGLWSYKATCRYFSGGAIVGAGSFRCKVRTFCRTDKTREIGEISISFYGFTVGFPLPVGETWSNIELERRPFSRYPKLSDLEGSASIKSIGGAFFDFYGWGYMKLTMGMAYGEITGNQTGLDLSADIMWGTSSLSQCETECCNNIWE
;
A
#
# COMPACT_ATOMS: atom_id res chain seq x y z
N MET A 1 -3.08 -25.52 0.29
CA MET A 1 -2.84 -26.24 1.57
C MET A 1 -2.64 -27.70 1.29
N VAL A 2 -1.80 -28.38 2.09
CA VAL A 2 -1.68 -29.83 2.09
C VAL A 2 -2.06 -30.30 3.48
N THR A 3 -2.99 -31.24 3.60
CA THR A 3 -3.45 -31.78 4.88
C THR A 3 -2.46 -32.85 5.40
N PRO A 4 -2.54 -33.23 6.68
CA PRO A 4 -1.75 -34.36 7.20
C PRO A 4 -2.02 -35.70 6.48
N SER A 5 -3.21 -35.86 5.87
CA SER A 5 -3.56 -37.02 5.03
C SER A 5 -2.94 -36.97 3.63
N GLY A 6 -2.30 -35.86 3.24
CA GLY A 6 -1.70 -35.68 1.93
C GLY A 6 -2.63 -35.05 0.88
N ASP A 7 -3.86 -34.69 1.25
CA ASP A 7 -4.80 -34.04 0.34
C ASP A 7 -4.33 -32.62 0.02
N THR A 8 -4.30 -32.29 -1.27
CA THR A 8 -3.86 -30.98 -1.76
C THR A 8 -5.06 -30.15 -2.17
N TYR A 9 -5.10 -28.90 -1.70
CA TYR A 9 -6.08 -27.91 -2.12
C TYR A 9 -5.42 -26.60 -2.55
N THR A 10 -5.94 -26.02 -3.62
CA THR A 10 -5.42 -24.78 -4.23
C THR A 10 -6.38 -23.64 -3.97
N TYR A 11 -5.86 -22.51 -3.50
CA TYR A 11 -6.62 -21.29 -3.24
C TYR A 11 -6.61 -20.41 -4.49
N HIS A 12 -7.77 -19.86 -4.82
CA HIS A 12 -7.94 -18.90 -5.92
C HIS A 12 -8.36 -17.56 -5.33
N HIS A 13 -7.65 -16.49 -5.69
CA HIS A 13 -7.85 -15.16 -5.13
C HIS A 13 -8.34 -14.14 -6.17
N ASN A 14 -9.08 -13.13 -5.72
CA ASN A 14 -9.43 -11.96 -6.53
C ASN A 14 -8.32 -10.89 -6.51
N ALA A 15 -8.57 -9.74 -7.16
CA ALA A 15 -7.61 -8.65 -7.31
C ALA A 15 -7.10 -8.05 -5.99
N ILE A 16 -7.90 -8.12 -4.92
CA ILE A 16 -7.55 -7.63 -3.58
C ILE A 16 -7.10 -8.75 -2.63
N GLY A 17 -6.87 -9.96 -3.14
CA GLY A 17 -6.37 -11.09 -2.38
C GLY A 17 -7.41 -11.83 -1.53
N SER A 18 -8.70 -11.61 -1.76
CA SER A 18 -9.75 -12.41 -1.12
C SER A 18 -9.89 -13.76 -1.80
N THR A 19 -9.99 -14.84 -1.03
CA THR A 19 -10.20 -16.20 -1.56
C THR A 19 -11.60 -16.30 -2.15
N VAL A 20 -11.73 -16.58 -3.45
CA VAL A 20 -13.03 -16.73 -4.14
C VAL A 20 -13.41 -18.18 -4.39
N ALA A 21 -12.41 -19.07 -4.48
CA ALA A 21 -12.64 -20.50 -4.63
C ALA A 21 -11.48 -21.30 -4.05
N ILE A 22 -11.76 -22.54 -3.68
CA ILE A 22 -10.74 -23.56 -3.38
C ILE A 22 -11.05 -24.79 -4.23
N THR A 23 -10.03 -25.35 -4.87
CA THR A 23 -10.14 -26.57 -5.67
C THR A 23 -9.35 -27.71 -5.06
N ASP A 24 -9.86 -28.93 -5.18
CA ASP A 24 -9.11 -30.16 -4.84
C ASP A 24 -8.07 -30.51 -5.92
N GLN A 25 -7.34 -31.60 -5.70
CA GLN A 25 -6.35 -32.16 -6.63
C GLN A 25 -6.92 -32.55 -8.01
N ASN A 26 -8.23 -32.77 -8.10
CA ASN A 26 -8.94 -33.11 -9.34
C ASN A 26 -9.57 -31.86 -10.00
N GLN A 27 -9.25 -30.66 -9.50
CA GLN A 27 -9.78 -29.37 -9.97
C GLN A 27 -11.29 -29.17 -9.70
N ASN A 28 -11.90 -29.98 -8.84
CA ASN A 28 -13.28 -29.74 -8.41
C ASN A 28 -13.29 -28.58 -7.41
N ILE A 29 -14.27 -27.68 -7.54
CA ILE A 29 -14.49 -26.61 -6.56
C ILE A 29 -15.07 -27.24 -5.30
N VAL A 30 -14.33 -27.14 -4.19
CA VAL A 30 -14.75 -27.62 -2.87
C VAL A 30 -15.31 -26.49 -2.00
N ASN A 31 -14.79 -25.27 -2.19
CA ASN A 31 -15.32 -24.08 -1.52
C ASN A 31 -15.50 -22.94 -2.53
N SER A 32 -16.54 -22.13 -2.35
CA SER A 32 -16.75 -20.88 -3.07
C SER A 32 -17.17 -19.76 -2.12
N TYR A 33 -16.68 -18.55 -2.38
CA TYR A 33 -16.94 -17.38 -1.55
C TYR A 33 -17.25 -16.17 -2.43
N ALA A 34 -18.22 -15.37 -1.99
CA ALA A 34 -18.53 -14.06 -2.53
C ALA A 34 -18.53 -13.03 -1.39
N TYR A 35 -18.13 -11.81 -1.69
CA TYR A 35 -17.99 -10.75 -0.70
C TYR A 35 -18.65 -9.46 -1.18
N THR A 36 -19.26 -8.71 -0.26
CA THR A 36 -19.51 -7.29 -0.49
C THR A 36 -18.17 -6.52 -0.48
N PRO A 37 -18.12 -5.25 -0.94
CA PRO A 37 -16.89 -4.47 -0.92
C PRO A 37 -16.22 -4.43 0.46
N PHE A 38 -17.01 -4.34 1.53
CA PHE A 38 -16.53 -4.30 2.92
C PHE A 38 -16.34 -5.69 3.55
N GLY A 39 -16.51 -6.77 2.79
CA GLY A 39 -16.13 -8.12 3.23
C GLY A 39 -17.22 -8.93 3.90
N GLU A 40 -18.49 -8.51 3.86
CA GLU A 40 -19.60 -9.39 4.24
C GLU A 40 -19.61 -10.60 3.31
N LEU A 41 -19.75 -11.78 3.90
CA LEU A 41 -19.42 -13.04 3.25
C LEU A 41 -20.68 -13.85 2.92
N THR A 42 -20.72 -14.38 1.71
CA THR A 42 -21.62 -15.47 1.32
C THR A 42 -20.76 -16.65 0.88
N GLU A 43 -21.03 -17.84 1.42
CA GLU A 43 -20.15 -18.98 1.21
C GLU A 43 -20.86 -20.31 1.00
N SER A 44 -20.17 -21.19 0.28
CA SER A 44 -20.44 -22.62 0.20
C SER A 44 -19.12 -23.33 0.50
N GLU A 45 -19.01 -23.95 1.68
CA GLU A 45 -17.76 -24.48 2.21
C GLU A 45 -17.88 -25.98 2.49
N THR A 46 -17.07 -26.80 1.80
CA THR A 46 -16.94 -28.24 2.11
C THR A 46 -15.83 -28.48 3.13
N ILE A 47 -14.78 -27.64 3.12
CA ILE A 47 -13.60 -27.80 3.97
C ILE A 47 -13.34 -26.51 4.73
N SER A 48 -13.42 -26.58 6.06
CA SER A 48 -13.20 -25.44 6.95
C SER A 48 -11.82 -24.82 6.78
N GLN A 49 -11.77 -23.50 6.58
CA GLN A 49 -10.52 -22.73 6.51
C GLN A 49 -10.72 -21.24 6.89
N PRO A 50 -9.73 -20.58 7.53
CA PRO A 50 -9.91 -19.22 8.04
C PRO A 50 -9.55 -18.09 7.04
N PHE A 51 -8.78 -18.36 6.00
CA PHE A 51 -8.28 -17.39 5.03
C PHE A 51 -9.33 -17.06 3.94
N LYS A 52 -10.33 -16.26 4.30
CA LYS A 52 -11.46 -15.85 3.45
C LYS A 52 -11.21 -14.46 2.82
N TYR A 53 -11.84 -13.39 3.32
CA TYR A 53 -11.63 -12.02 2.85
C TYR A 53 -10.19 -11.56 3.07
N VAL A 54 -9.54 -11.07 2.01
CA VAL A 54 -8.13 -10.64 2.01
C VAL A 54 -7.19 -11.77 2.52
N GLY A 55 -7.66 -13.03 2.41
CA GLY A 55 -7.05 -14.22 3.01
C GLY A 55 -5.69 -14.61 2.43
N GLN A 56 -5.41 -14.21 1.17
CA GLN A 56 -4.07 -14.34 0.57
C GLN A 56 -2.98 -13.72 1.45
N TYR A 57 -3.36 -12.72 2.25
CA TYR A 57 -2.47 -11.94 3.09
C TYR A 57 -2.57 -12.32 4.57
N GLY A 58 -3.15 -13.49 4.86
CA GLY A 58 -3.20 -14.07 6.20
C GLY A 58 -4.20 -13.38 7.14
N VAL A 59 -5.18 -12.65 6.60
CA VAL A 59 -6.36 -12.23 7.36
C VAL A 59 -7.20 -13.46 7.64
N MET A 60 -7.61 -13.64 8.89
CA MET A 60 -8.36 -14.81 9.34
C MET A 60 -9.79 -14.42 9.68
N HIS A 61 -10.76 -15.15 9.14
CA HIS A 61 -12.16 -15.09 9.55
C HIS A 61 -12.35 -15.89 10.83
N GLU A 62 -12.88 -15.24 11.85
CA GLU A 62 -13.10 -15.83 13.16
C GLU A 62 -14.55 -16.33 13.30
N PRO A 63 -14.82 -17.29 14.21
CA PRO A 63 -16.17 -17.82 14.42
C PRO A 63 -17.20 -16.77 14.87
N ASN A 64 -16.75 -15.62 15.38
CA ASN A 64 -17.62 -14.50 15.77
C ASN A 64 -18.00 -13.58 14.60
N GLY A 65 -17.59 -13.89 13.37
CA GLY A 65 -17.88 -13.09 12.17
C GLY A 65 -16.89 -11.95 11.92
N PHE A 66 -15.94 -11.72 12.82
CA PHE A 66 -14.91 -10.70 12.62
C PHE A 66 -13.73 -11.25 11.80
N TYR A 67 -13.06 -10.32 11.13
CA TYR A 67 -11.78 -10.59 10.52
C TYR A 67 -10.65 -10.16 11.46
N TYR A 68 -9.82 -11.11 11.86
CA TYR A 68 -8.58 -10.83 12.56
C TYR A 68 -7.54 -10.31 11.58
N MET A 69 -7.34 -8.99 11.60
CA MET A 69 -6.33 -8.27 10.81
C MET A 69 -5.11 -7.96 11.66
N ARG A 70 -4.75 -8.87 12.59
CA ARG A 70 -3.58 -8.77 13.48
C ARG A 70 -3.72 -7.68 14.54
N ALA A 71 -3.39 -6.43 14.21
CA ALA A 71 -3.42 -5.35 15.20
C ALA A 71 -4.84 -5.05 15.69
N ARG A 72 -5.84 -5.35 14.85
CA ARG A 72 -7.24 -5.07 15.11
C ARG A 72 -8.15 -6.18 14.60
N TYR A 73 -9.31 -6.28 15.22
CA TYR A 73 -10.46 -7.01 14.67
C TYR A 73 -11.28 -6.06 13.81
N TYR A 74 -11.66 -6.52 12.63
CA TYR A 74 -12.47 -5.80 11.67
C TYR A 74 -13.86 -6.43 11.59
N ASP A 75 -14.87 -5.58 11.69
CA ASP A 75 -16.28 -5.94 11.58
C ASP A 75 -16.76 -5.65 10.15
N PRO A 76 -17.04 -6.68 9.33
CA PRO A 76 -17.50 -6.50 7.96
C PRO A 76 -18.95 -6.02 7.85
N GLU A 77 -19.81 -6.27 8.85
CA GLU A 77 -21.21 -5.85 8.85
C GLU A 77 -21.31 -4.32 8.98
N VAL A 78 -20.44 -3.73 9.81
CA VAL A 78 -20.39 -2.27 10.02
C VAL A 78 -19.35 -1.59 9.12
N GLY A 79 -18.42 -2.36 8.53
CA GLY A 79 -17.38 -1.87 7.64
C GLY A 79 -16.26 -1.09 8.34
N ARG A 80 -15.91 -1.46 9.57
CA ARG A 80 -14.90 -0.74 10.40
C ARG A 80 -14.17 -1.64 11.38
N PHE A 81 -13.06 -1.14 11.92
CA PHE A 81 -12.39 -1.81 13.04
C PHE A 81 -13.20 -1.70 14.33
N VAL A 82 -13.11 -2.73 15.17
CA VAL A 82 -13.78 -2.81 16.47
C VAL A 82 -13.07 -1.98 17.53
N SER A 83 -11.77 -1.72 17.35
CA SER A 83 -10.94 -0.92 18.25
C SER A 83 -10.29 0.26 17.52
N GLU A 84 -9.94 1.29 18.28
CA GLU A 84 -9.16 2.43 17.79
C GLU A 84 -7.83 1.96 17.19
N ASP A 85 -7.37 2.71 16.19
CA ASP A 85 -6.07 2.49 15.58
C ASP A 85 -4.95 2.63 16.63
N PRO A 86 -4.13 1.58 16.86
CA PRO A 86 -2.98 1.64 17.76
C PRO A 86 -1.89 2.63 17.33
N ILE A 87 -1.98 3.24 16.15
CA ILE A 87 -1.11 4.36 15.76
C ILE A 87 -1.81 5.73 15.86
N GLY A 88 -3.06 5.76 16.34
CA GLY A 88 -3.84 6.98 16.51
C GLY A 88 -3.97 7.78 15.22
N PHE A 89 -3.92 9.11 15.32
CA PHE A 89 -3.98 10.01 14.16
C PHE A 89 -2.76 9.91 13.23
N ALA A 90 -1.75 9.10 13.57
CA ALA A 90 -0.60 8.91 12.72
C ALA A 90 -0.94 8.12 11.43
N GLY A 91 -2.06 7.40 11.38
CA GLY A 91 -2.59 6.73 10.19
C GLY A 91 -3.27 7.66 9.16
N GLY A 92 -2.98 8.96 9.22
CA GLY A 92 -3.41 9.93 8.20
C GLY A 92 -4.90 10.29 8.23
N THR A 93 -5.65 9.84 9.23
CA THR A 93 -7.10 10.04 9.34
C THR A 93 -7.52 10.45 10.75
N VAL A 94 -8.58 11.25 10.84
CA VAL A 94 -9.27 11.56 12.11
C VAL A 94 -10.17 10.41 12.57
N ASN A 95 -10.51 9.47 11.67
CA ASN A 95 -11.35 8.32 12.00
C ASN A 95 -10.47 7.12 12.38
N LEU A 96 -10.28 6.93 13.69
CA LEU A 96 -9.45 5.85 14.26
C LEU A 96 -10.02 4.45 14.05
N TYR A 97 -11.26 4.32 13.57
CA TYR A 97 -11.91 3.03 13.31
C TYR A 97 -11.99 2.72 11.80
N GLY A 98 -11.56 3.63 10.94
CA GLY A 98 -11.74 3.51 9.49
C GLY A 98 -10.95 2.34 8.89
N TYR A 99 -11.58 1.64 7.95
CA TYR A 99 -10.95 0.60 7.13
C TYR A 99 -10.69 1.14 5.71
N ALA A 100 -9.49 0.87 5.18
CA ALA A 100 -9.16 1.06 3.76
C ALA A 100 -9.57 2.43 3.17
N LYS A 101 -9.46 3.52 3.96
CA LYS A 101 -9.91 4.89 3.59
C LYS A 101 -11.36 4.94 3.04
N SER A 102 -12.24 4.06 3.52
CA SER A 102 -13.62 3.88 3.02
C SER A 102 -13.73 3.45 1.55
N ASN A 103 -12.65 2.95 0.94
CA ASN A 103 -12.63 2.43 -0.42
C ASN A 103 -11.93 1.05 -0.48
N PRO A 104 -12.60 0.00 0.02
CA PRO A 104 -12.05 -1.35 0.12
C PRO A 104 -11.97 -2.10 -1.23
N VAL A 105 -12.43 -1.48 -2.31
CA VAL A 105 -12.31 -2.03 -3.69
C VAL A 105 -10.90 -1.81 -4.22
N ILE A 106 -10.25 -0.71 -3.81
CA ILE A 106 -8.91 -0.33 -4.26
C ILE A 106 -7.87 -0.59 -3.16
N TYR A 107 -8.28 -0.39 -1.91
CA TYR A 107 -7.41 -0.45 -0.75
C TYR A 107 -7.78 -1.64 0.15
N ILE A 108 -6.84 -2.17 0.93
CA ILE A 108 -7.04 -3.27 1.89
C ILE A 108 -6.56 -2.82 3.28
N ASP A 109 -6.43 -3.63 4.31
CA ASP A 109 -5.60 -3.27 5.50
C ASP A 109 -5.35 -4.56 6.27
N ALA A 110 -4.55 -5.45 5.68
CA ALA A 110 -4.36 -6.79 6.22
C ALA A 110 -3.67 -6.79 7.60
N ASN A 111 -3.05 -5.68 8.00
CA ASN A 111 -2.31 -5.56 9.26
C ASN A 111 -3.05 -4.75 10.32
N GLY A 112 -4.16 -4.10 9.95
CA GLY A 112 -4.89 -3.19 10.83
C GLY A 112 -4.06 -1.98 11.24
N LEU A 113 -3.04 -1.59 10.45
CA LEU A 113 -2.08 -0.51 10.74
C LEU A 113 -1.51 -0.02 9.41
N TRP A 114 -1.90 1.15 8.93
CA TRP A 114 -1.63 1.47 7.54
C TRP A 114 -1.03 2.86 7.33
N SER A 115 0.31 2.88 7.28
CA SER A 115 1.10 3.64 6.29
C SER A 115 2.62 3.62 6.60
N TYR A 116 3.42 4.16 5.68
CA TYR A 116 4.67 4.81 6.01
C TYR A 116 4.48 6.29 5.76
N LYS A 117 5.07 7.13 6.61
CA LYS A 117 5.17 8.57 6.33
C LYS A 117 6.41 8.80 5.49
N ALA A 118 6.25 9.39 4.32
CA ALA A 118 7.35 9.73 3.44
C ALA A 118 7.27 11.20 3.00
N THR A 119 8.40 11.90 3.06
CA THR A 119 8.54 13.20 2.39
C THR A 119 9.37 12.98 1.14
N CYS A 120 8.78 13.22 -0.03
CA CYS A 120 9.40 12.91 -1.30
C CYS A 120 9.67 14.17 -2.13
N ARG A 121 10.86 14.20 -2.71
CA ARG A 121 11.30 15.20 -3.67
C ARG A 121 11.48 14.53 -5.02
N TYR A 122 10.72 15.00 -6.01
CA TYR A 122 10.77 14.51 -7.37
C TYR A 122 11.46 15.52 -8.28
N PHE A 123 12.39 14.99 -9.06
CA PHE A 123 13.02 15.71 -10.15
C PHE A 123 12.76 14.93 -11.42
N SER A 124 12.20 15.56 -12.44
CA SER A 124 12.09 15.00 -13.78
C SER A 124 12.63 15.95 -14.82
N GLY A 125 13.14 15.36 -15.90
CA GLY A 125 13.55 16.10 -17.07
C GLY A 125 13.57 15.18 -18.29
N GLY A 126 13.15 15.74 -19.42
CA GLY A 126 13.16 15.03 -20.70
C GLY A 126 11.89 15.33 -21.48
N ALA A 127 11.99 15.13 -22.79
CA ALA A 127 10.91 15.45 -23.71
C ALA A 127 10.03 14.23 -23.97
N ILE A 128 10.33 13.49 -25.04
CA ILE A 128 9.63 12.26 -25.42
C ILE A 128 10.10 11.09 -24.53
N VAL A 129 11.38 11.11 -24.17
CA VAL A 129 12.00 10.19 -23.22
C VAL A 129 12.41 11.00 -22.00
N GLY A 130 11.81 10.65 -20.87
CA GLY A 130 12.03 11.29 -19.57
C GLY A 130 12.91 10.44 -18.69
N ALA A 131 13.77 11.10 -17.92
CA ALA A 131 14.42 10.51 -16.76
C ALA A 131 13.97 11.28 -15.52
N GLY A 132 13.85 10.58 -14.41
CA GLY A 132 13.49 11.19 -13.14
C GLY A 132 14.20 10.54 -11.98
N SER A 133 14.28 11.27 -10.88
CA SER A 133 14.72 10.72 -9.61
C SER A 133 13.77 11.13 -8.50
N PHE A 134 13.46 10.18 -7.63
CA PHE A 134 12.80 10.42 -6.36
C PHE A 134 13.81 10.27 -5.23
N ARG A 135 13.73 11.18 -4.27
CA ARG A 135 14.32 10.99 -2.95
C ARG A 135 13.23 11.13 -1.91
N CYS A 136 12.99 10.05 -1.18
CA CYS A 136 11.96 9.96 -0.16
C CYS A 136 12.60 9.71 1.20
N LYS A 137 12.41 10.63 2.13
CA LYS A 137 12.72 10.36 3.54
C LYS A 137 11.54 9.64 4.15
N VAL A 138 11.71 8.36 4.44
CA VAL A 138 10.66 7.48 4.95
C VAL A 138 10.89 7.19 6.42
N ARG A 139 9.80 7.16 7.19
CA ARG A 139 9.80 6.77 8.60
C ARG A 139 8.76 5.68 8.80
N THR A 140 9.16 4.58 9.42
CA THR A 140 8.22 3.58 9.92
C THR A 140 7.59 4.10 11.20
N PHE A 141 6.48 3.49 11.61
CA PHE A 141 5.93 3.72 12.95
C PHE A 141 6.80 3.10 14.03
N CYS A 142 6.60 3.59 15.25
CA CYS A 142 7.18 3.01 16.45
C CYS A 142 6.61 1.61 16.71
N ARG A 143 7.52 0.65 16.80
CA ARG A 143 7.25 -0.74 17.14
C ARG A 143 6.96 -0.89 18.63
N THR A 144 6.45 -2.06 19.02
CA THR A 144 6.19 -2.40 20.43
C THR A 144 7.44 -2.37 21.31
N ASP A 145 8.64 -2.50 20.73
CA ASP A 145 9.93 -2.37 21.42
C ASP A 145 10.39 -0.91 21.58
N LYS A 146 9.53 0.06 21.26
CA LYS A 146 9.81 1.50 21.25
C LYS A 146 10.92 1.91 20.28
N THR A 147 11.06 1.22 19.15
CA THR A 147 11.97 1.61 18.08
C THR A 147 11.25 1.87 16.76
N ARG A 148 11.79 2.76 15.92
CA ARG A 148 11.34 2.96 14.54
C ARG A 148 12.53 3.02 13.59
N GLU A 149 12.32 2.64 12.34
CA GLU A 149 13.31 2.80 11.29
C GLU A 149 13.06 4.11 10.55
N ILE A 150 14.13 4.87 10.33
CA ILE A 150 14.14 6.05 9.47
C ILE A 150 15.17 5.82 8.38
N GLY A 151 14.81 6.17 7.16
CA GLY A 151 15.75 6.05 6.07
C GLY A 151 15.42 6.90 4.88
N GLU A 152 16.36 6.93 3.96
CA GLU A 152 16.22 7.61 2.68
C GLU A 152 16.14 6.57 1.57
N ILE A 153 15.09 6.67 0.78
CA ILE A 153 14.88 5.86 -0.41
C ILE A 153 15.14 6.72 -1.61
N SER A 154 16.09 6.28 -2.42
CA SER A 154 16.37 6.86 -3.71
C SER A 154 15.77 5.98 -4.79
N ILE A 155 15.12 6.60 -5.77
CA ILE A 155 14.53 5.89 -6.90
C ILE A 155 14.96 6.60 -8.16
N SER A 156 15.47 5.82 -9.12
CA SER A 156 15.83 6.32 -10.44
C SER A 156 14.85 5.77 -11.46
N PHE A 157 14.28 6.66 -12.26
CA PHE A 157 13.25 6.36 -13.23
C PHE A 157 13.69 6.70 -14.65
N TYR A 158 13.22 5.89 -15.59
CA TYR A 158 13.27 6.19 -17.02
C TYR A 158 11.91 5.84 -17.62
N GLY A 159 11.49 6.60 -18.62
CA GLY A 159 10.20 6.33 -19.26
C GLY A 159 9.82 7.34 -20.31
N PHE A 160 8.51 7.42 -20.52
CA PHE A 160 7.92 8.29 -21.52
C PHE A 160 7.24 9.45 -20.84
N THR A 161 7.45 10.62 -21.42
CA THR A 161 6.82 11.87 -21.02
C THR A 161 6.06 12.38 -22.23
N VAL A 162 4.78 12.73 -22.04
CA VAL A 162 3.92 13.28 -23.09
C VAL A 162 3.48 14.65 -22.62
N GLY A 163 3.94 15.70 -23.30
CA GLY A 163 3.73 17.08 -22.84
C GLY A 163 4.52 18.13 -23.60
N PHE A 164 4.41 19.39 -23.17
CA PHE A 164 5.23 20.49 -23.67
C PHE A 164 6.56 20.52 -22.90
N PRO A 165 7.68 20.05 -23.47
CA PRO A 165 8.85 19.73 -22.70
C PRO A 165 9.74 20.98 -22.55
N LEU A 166 9.81 21.53 -21.35
CA LEU A 166 10.75 22.58 -20.98
C LEU A 166 11.65 22.08 -19.84
N PRO A 167 12.86 22.63 -19.67
CA PRO A 167 13.91 21.94 -18.93
C PRO A 167 13.62 21.92 -17.43
N VAL A 168 13.67 20.71 -16.87
CA VAL A 168 13.73 20.36 -15.44
C VAL A 168 12.62 20.95 -14.56
N GLY A 169 11.64 20.10 -14.23
CA GLY A 169 10.59 20.38 -13.24
C GLY A 169 10.93 19.79 -11.87
N GLU A 170 10.50 20.46 -10.81
CA GLU A 170 10.69 19.99 -9.44
C GLU A 170 9.34 19.96 -8.70
N THR A 171 9.00 18.79 -8.13
CA THR A 171 7.77 18.60 -7.36
C THR A 171 8.09 18.18 -5.93
N TRP A 172 7.46 18.85 -4.97
CA TRP A 172 7.62 18.59 -3.53
C TRP A 172 6.32 18.12 -2.94
N SER A 173 6.35 17.03 -2.18
CA SER A 173 5.14 16.51 -1.55
C SER A 173 5.43 15.68 -0.32
N ASN A 174 4.56 15.81 0.67
CA ASN A 174 4.43 14.83 1.73
C ASN A 174 3.46 13.76 1.24
N ILE A 175 3.87 12.51 1.34
CA ILE A 175 3.13 11.38 0.79
C ILE A 175 2.98 10.32 1.85
N GLU A 176 1.83 9.68 1.84
CA GLU A 176 1.58 8.52 2.68
C GLU A 176 1.71 7.28 1.79
N LEU A 177 2.64 6.40 2.14
CA LEU A 177 2.87 5.17 1.40
C LEU A 177 2.11 4.04 2.08
N GLU A 178 1.17 3.46 1.37
CA GLU A 178 0.45 2.26 1.78
C GLU A 178 1.23 1.02 1.38
N ARG A 179 1.36 0.07 2.30
CA ARG A 179 2.11 -1.15 2.07
C ARG A 179 1.22 -2.23 1.46
N ARG A 180 1.69 -2.88 0.40
CA ARG A 180 1.22 -4.19 -0.04
C ARG A 180 1.61 -5.25 1.00
N PRO A 181 0.73 -6.19 1.30
CA PRO A 181 0.72 -6.83 2.61
C PRO A 181 1.67 -8.03 2.64
N PHE A 182 2.76 -7.95 3.41
CA PHE A 182 3.58 -9.15 3.69
C PHE A 182 4.44 -9.11 4.97
N SER A 183 4.20 -8.21 5.94
CA SER A 183 4.94 -8.26 7.22
C SER A 183 4.16 -7.70 8.39
N ARG A 184 4.43 -8.29 9.57
CA ARG A 184 3.93 -7.94 10.91
C ARG A 184 4.35 -6.52 11.34
N TYR A 185 5.44 -5.99 10.79
CA TYR A 185 5.85 -4.59 10.91
C TYR A 185 6.43 -4.07 9.58
N PRO A 186 6.09 -2.84 9.16
CA PRO A 186 6.78 -2.16 8.07
C PRO A 186 8.29 -2.09 8.34
N LYS A 187 9.10 -2.72 7.48
CA LYS A 187 10.55 -2.48 7.41
C LYS A 187 10.82 -1.57 6.23
N LEU A 188 11.91 -0.80 6.28
CA LEU A 188 12.30 0.04 5.15
C LEU A 188 12.82 -0.79 3.97
N SER A 189 13.41 -1.97 4.23
CA SER A 189 13.82 -2.91 3.18
C SER A 189 12.66 -3.38 2.29
N ASP A 190 11.42 -3.30 2.78
CA ASP A 190 10.23 -3.68 2.02
C ASP A 190 9.91 -2.70 0.88
N LEU A 191 10.55 -1.54 0.88
CA LEU A 191 10.38 -0.48 -0.10
C LEU A 191 11.44 -0.55 -1.20
N GLU A 192 12.44 -1.43 -1.07
CA GLU A 192 13.44 -1.70 -2.09
C GLU A 192 12.88 -2.59 -3.20
N GLY A 193 13.37 -2.41 -4.43
CA GLY A 193 13.01 -3.24 -5.58
C GLY A 193 12.41 -2.43 -6.73
N SER A 194 11.44 -3.00 -7.43
CA SER A 194 10.83 -2.36 -8.60
C SER A 194 10.02 -1.13 -8.19
N ALA A 195 10.14 -0.06 -8.97
CA ALA A 195 9.38 1.16 -8.78
C ALA A 195 8.71 1.61 -10.08
N SER A 196 7.58 2.29 -9.97
CA SER A 196 6.91 2.91 -11.11
C SER A 196 6.21 4.19 -10.72
N ILE A 197 6.12 5.10 -11.69
CA ILE A 197 5.40 6.36 -11.58
C ILE A 197 4.41 6.48 -12.72
N LYS A 198 3.23 6.98 -12.37
CA LYS A 198 2.28 7.57 -13.31
C LYS A 198 1.92 8.95 -12.82
N SER A 199 2.33 9.99 -13.54
CA SER A 199 2.05 11.37 -13.19
C SER A 199 1.16 12.03 -14.24
N ILE A 200 0.42 13.04 -13.81
CA ILE A 200 -0.16 14.05 -14.69
C ILE A 200 -0.08 15.38 -13.94
N GLY A 201 0.46 16.41 -14.57
CA GLY A 201 0.65 17.67 -13.89
C GLY A 201 0.97 18.82 -14.82
N GLY A 202 0.79 20.02 -14.30
CA GLY A 202 1.06 21.25 -15.02
C GLY A 202 1.53 22.36 -14.10
N ALA A 203 2.64 23.01 -14.44
CA ALA A 203 3.16 24.21 -13.81
C ALA A 203 3.45 25.28 -14.87
N PHE A 204 3.05 26.52 -14.59
CA PHE A 204 3.32 27.68 -15.44
C PHE A 204 4.10 28.74 -14.65
N PHE A 205 5.41 28.81 -14.86
CA PHE A 205 6.34 29.71 -14.16
C PHE A 205 6.36 29.50 -12.62
N ASP A 206 6.89 30.46 -11.85
CA ASP A 206 6.92 30.44 -10.37
C ASP A 206 5.52 30.51 -9.72
N PHE A 207 4.43 30.46 -10.50
CA PHE A 207 3.06 30.51 -10.01
C PHE A 207 2.41 29.13 -10.07
N TYR A 208 2.39 28.48 -8.90
CA TYR A 208 1.53 27.34 -8.50
C TYR A 208 1.00 26.44 -9.63
N GLY A 209 1.72 25.35 -9.92
CA GLY A 209 1.21 24.21 -10.69
C GLY A 209 0.52 23.16 -9.83
N TRP A 210 -0.31 22.31 -10.43
CA TRP A 210 -0.93 21.16 -9.75
C TRP A 210 -0.55 19.86 -10.45
N GLY A 211 -0.13 18.88 -9.66
CA GLY A 211 0.21 17.54 -10.15
C GLY A 211 -0.42 16.44 -9.31
N TYR A 212 -0.83 15.39 -10.00
CA TYR A 212 -1.23 14.12 -9.43
C TYR A 212 -0.22 13.05 -9.84
N MET A 213 0.22 12.22 -8.90
CA MET A 213 1.12 11.13 -9.21
C MET A 213 0.81 9.88 -8.39
N LYS A 214 0.80 8.73 -9.05
CA LYS A 214 0.86 7.41 -8.40
C LYS A 214 2.30 6.92 -8.39
N LEU A 215 2.82 6.67 -7.20
CA LEU A 215 4.14 6.09 -6.97
C LEU A 215 3.99 4.67 -6.45
N THR A 216 4.75 3.74 -7.00
CA THR A 216 4.94 2.39 -6.44
C THR A 216 6.43 2.20 -6.18
N MET A 217 6.82 1.67 -5.02
CA MET A 217 8.21 1.34 -4.67
C MET A 217 8.25 0.05 -3.87
N GLY A 218 8.96 -0.96 -4.37
CA GLY A 218 8.99 -2.28 -3.76
C GLY A 218 7.58 -2.79 -3.49
N MET A 219 7.27 -3.03 -2.21
CA MET A 219 5.94 -3.43 -1.77
C MET A 219 5.02 -2.27 -1.40
N ALA A 220 5.40 -1.01 -1.44
CA ALA A 220 4.49 0.09 -1.13
C ALA A 220 4.01 0.84 -2.38
N TYR A 221 2.88 1.52 -2.24
CA TYR A 221 2.38 2.49 -3.20
C TYR A 221 1.84 3.70 -2.47
N GLY A 222 1.83 4.85 -3.13
CA GLY A 222 1.23 6.07 -2.58
C GLY A 222 0.75 6.98 -3.69
N GLU A 223 -0.21 7.82 -3.33
CA GLU A 223 -0.70 8.87 -4.21
C GLU A 223 -0.16 10.20 -3.71
N ILE A 224 0.29 11.00 -4.66
CA ILE A 224 0.93 12.28 -4.44
C ILE A 224 0.04 13.32 -5.10
N THR A 225 -0.44 14.27 -4.31
CA THR A 225 -1.01 15.52 -4.83
C THR A 225 -0.18 16.65 -4.27
N GLY A 226 0.23 17.59 -5.12
CA GLY A 226 1.15 18.62 -4.68
C GLY A 226 1.26 19.79 -5.63
N ASN A 227 1.77 20.88 -5.07
CA ASN A 227 2.16 22.03 -5.86
C ASN A 227 3.41 21.67 -6.66
N GLN A 228 3.36 21.95 -7.95
CA GLN A 228 4.49 21.83 -8.85
C GLN A 228 5.05 23.22 -9.12
N THR A 229 6.37 23.32 -9.15
CA THR A 229 7.07 24.54 -9.58
C THR A 229 7.84 24.23 -10.86
N GLY A 230 7.74 25.12 -11.85
CA GLY A 230 8.41 24.95 -13.13
C GLY A 230 7.55 25.35 -14.32
N LEU A 231 8.04 25.01 -15.51
CA LEU A 231 7.32 25.14 -16.77
C LEU A 231 7.14 23.73 -17.32
N ASP A 232 6.03 23.10 -16.97
CA ASP A 232 5.76 21.73 -17.39
C ASP A 232 4.27 21.53 -17.60
N LEU A 233 3.88 20.77 -18.61
CA LEU A 233 2.52 20.27 -18.77
C LEU A 233 2.66 18.87 -19.35
N SER A 234 2.77 17.89 -18.47
CA SER A 234 3.19 16.55 -18.83
C SER A 234 2.37 15.47 -18.14
N ALA A 235 2.28 14.33 -18.83
CA ALA A 235 1.93 13.07 -18.23
C ALA A 235 3.12 12.12 -18.36
N ASP A 236 3.61 11.60 -17.24
CA ASP A 236 4.73 10.68 -17.22
C ASP A 236 4.27 9.26 -16.92
N ILE A 237 4.87 8.32 -17.64
CA ILE A 237 4.82 6.90 -17.28
C ILE A 237 6.26 6.42 -17.23
N MET A 238 6.76 6.14 -16.03
CA MET A 238 8.14 5.77 -15.81
C MET A 238 8.28 4.52 -14.94
N TRP A 239 9.38 3.79 -15.17
CA TRP A 239 9.76 2.61 -14.42
C TRP A 239 11.17 2.77 -13.89
N GLY A 240 11.46 2.11 -12.78
CA GLY A 240 12.69 2.31 -12.06
C GLY A 240 12.95 1.26 -11.00
N THR A 241 13.99 1.52 -10.22
CA THR A 241 14.32 0.71 -9.04
C THR A 241 14.50 1.61 -7.84
N SER A 242 13.88 1.25 -6.73
CA SER A 242 14.03 1.88 -5.42
C SER A 242 15.14 1.18 -4.63
N SER A 243 16.02 1.96 -4.03
CA SER A 243 17.08 1.48 -3.14
C SER A 243 17.10 2.30 -1.85
N LEU A 244 17.37 1.61 -0.74
CA LEU A 244 17.54 2.22 0.56
C LEU A 244 19.00 2.67 0.72
N SER A 245 19.25 3.98 0.84
CA SER A 245 20.61 4.51 0.92
C SER A 245 21.10 4.69 2.35
N GLN A 246 20.19 5.08 3.26
CA GLN A 246 20.47 5.26 4.69
C GLN A 246 19.35 4.63 5.50
N CYS A 247 19.70 3.89 6.54
CA CYS A 247 18.75 3.29 7.47
C CYS A 247 19.30 3.42 8.89
N GLU A 248 18.57 4.12 9.74
CA GLU A 248 18.88 4.32 11.15
C GLU A 248 17.69 3.87 11.98
N THR A 249 17.98 3.34 13.17
CA THR A 249 16.94 3.00 14.15
C THR A 249 16.90 4.09 15.21
N GLU A 250 15.74 4.72 15.39
CA GLU A 250 15.49 5.71 16.44
C GLU A 250 14.65 5.10 17.56
N CYS A 251 14.94 5.50 18.80
CA CYS A 251 14.08 5.23 19.94
C CYS A 251 12.89 6.19 19.94
N CYS A 252 11.71 5.65 20.23
CA CYS A 252 10.49 6.41 20.41
C CYS A 252 10.19 6.59 21.90
N ASN A 253 9.66 7.75 22.28
CA ASN A 253 9.22 7.94 23.66
C ASN A 253 7.97 7.10 23.94
N ASN A 254 7.07 7.04 22.95
CA ASN A 254 5.83 6.28 22.97
C ASN A 254 5.57 5.61 21.61
N ILE A 255 4.70 4.61 21.57
CA ILE A 255 4.31 3.89 20.34
C ILE A 255 3.48 4.74 19.35
N TRP A 256 3.15 6.00 19.70
CA TRP A 256 2.25 6.90 18.98
C TRP A 256 2.97 8.03 18.21
N GLU A 257 4.32 8.07 18.20
CA GLU A 257 5.16 9.08 17.52
C GLU A 257 5.58 8.69 16.08
#